data_AF-A0A851LCC8-F1
#
_entry.id   AF-A0A851LCC8-F1
#
_cell.length_a   1.000
_cell.length_b   1.000
_cell.length_c   1.000
_cell.angle_alpha   90.00
_cell.angle_beta   90.00
_cell.angle_gamma   90.00
#
_symmetry.space_group_name_H-M   'P 1'
#
loop_
_entity.id
_entity.type
_entity.pdbx_description
1 polymer ?
#
loop_
_entity_poly.entity_id
_entity_poly.type
_entity_poly.pdbx_seq_one_letter_code
_entity_poly.pdbx_strand_id
1 'polypeptide(L)'
;MLRLGFAPLLALALSLGATLAQDALEKSCSLSKYRFLLPHELKAVRRMRDHFNDIMAPSHRNCHTTLFHRRWSAAKLSMPDRVTLVEAELDLATTVLELPTAPSFTETHHRPLAFLTQAQKDLKRCMAAEAPSHQPSGKLRHWLQRLEEDKKTKTAGCLEASAIIHIFQVLDDLRCAARREQCT
;
A
#
# COMPACT_ATOMS: atom_id res chain seq x y z
N MET A 1 -62.38 39.51 -3.62
CA MET A 1 -62.16 38.26 -4.39
C MET A 1 -61.50 38.71 -5.69
N LEU A 2 -60.24 38.46 -6.05
CA LEU A 2 -59.38 37.31 -5.86
C LEU A 2 -57.90 37.78 -5.95
N ARG A 3 -57.02 37.25 -5.09
CA ARG A 3 -55.56 37.39 -5.21
C ARG A 3 -55.06 36.48 -6.34
N LEU A 4 -54.27 36.99 -7.28
CA LEU A 4 -53.43 36.17 -8.15
C LEU A 4 -51.96 36.36 -7.73
N GLY A 5 -51.49 35.47 -6.86
CA GLY A 5 -50.06 35.31 -6.58
C GLY A 5 -49.47 34.35 -7.62
N PHE A 6 -48.54 34.83 -8.42
CA PHE A 6 -47.70 33.97 -9.26
C PHE A 6 -46.56 33.41 -8.40
N ALA A 7 -46.55 32.10 -8.20
CA ALA A 7 -45.40 31.36 -7.68
C ALA A 7 -44.80 30.55 -8.84
N PRO A 8 -43.52 30.74 -9.21
CA PRO A 8 -42.87 29.82 -10.13
C PRO A 8 -42.35 28.61 -9.35
N LEU A 9 -42.81 27.43 -9.76
CA LEU A 9 -42.27 26.12 -9.40
C LEU A 9 -40.81 26.03 -9.86
N LEU A 10 -39.88 26.13 -8.92
CA LEU A 10 -38.47 25.79 -9.12
C LEU A 10 -38.18 24.59 -8.22
N ALA A 11 -38.34 23.39 -8.78
CA ALA A 11 -37.79 22.19 -8.19
C ALA A 11 -37.39 21.21 -9.28
N LEU A 12 -36.26 20.54 -9.04
CA LEU A 12 -35.72 19.34 -9.70
C LEU A 12 -34.74 19.56 -10.86
N ALA A 13 -33.49 19.89 -10.50
CA ALA A 13 -32.32 19.47 -11.28
C ALA A 13 -31.03 19.47 -10.44
N LEU A 14 -30.95 18.70 -9.35
CA LEU A 14 -29.70 18.63 -8.55
C LEU A 14 -29.31 17.23 -8.05
N SER A 15 -29.88 16.13 -8.57
CA SER A 15 -29.53 14.77 -8.12
C SER A 15 -28.64 13.96 -9.08
N LEU A 16 -28.49 14.36 -10.35
CA LEU A 16 -27.72 13.58 -11.33
C LEU A 16 -26.20 13.82 -11.29
N GLY A 17 -25.73 14.93 -10.71
CA GLY A 17 -24.30 15.25 -10.64
C GLY A 17 -23.53 14.45 -9.59
N ALA A 18 -24.18 14.13 -8.46
CA ALA A 18 -23.53 13.42 -7.36
C ALA A 18 -23.22 11.96 -7.70
N THR A 19 -24.13 11.27 -8.39
CA THR A 19 -23.97 9.86 -8.78
C THR A 19 -22.91 9.68 -9.87
N LEU A 20 -22.79 10.63 -10.81
CA LEU A 20 -21.77 10.62 -11.87
C LEU A 20 -20.36 10.92 -11.34
N ALA A 21 -20.23 11.80 -10.36
CA ALA A 21 -18.96 12.11 -9.72
C ALA A 21 -18.44 10.93 -8.87
N GLN A 22 -19.34 10.22 -8.17
CA GLN A 22 -18.97 9.03 -7.39
C GLN A 22 -18.58 7.85 -8.31
N ASP A 23 -19.28 7.62 -9.41
CA ASP A 23 -18.95 6.56 -10.38
C ASP A 23 -17.64 6.84 -11.14
N ALA A 24 -17.33 8.11 -11.41
CA ALA A 24 -16.03 8.53 -11.95
C ALA A 24 -14.88 8.39 -10.93
N LEU A 25 -15.15 8.66 -9.65
CA LEU A 25 -14.19 8.51 -8.55
C LEU A 25 -13.90 7.02 -8.25
N GLU A 26 -14.93 6.17 -8.23
CA GLU A 26 -14.78 4.70 -8.12
C GLU A 26 -14.00 4.11 -9.29
N LYS A 27 -14.12 4.67 -10.51
CA LYS A 27 -13.28 4.27 -11.66
C LYS A 27 -11.84 4.78 -11.56
N SER A 28 -11.58 5.86 -10.82
CA SER A 28 -10.26 6.51 -10.74
C SER A 28 -9.28 5.83 -9.77
N CYS A 29 -9.80 5.14 -8.75
CA CYS A 29 -9.03 4.34 -7.79
C CYS A 29 -9.48 2.88 -7.89
N SER A 30 -8.74 2.03 -8.61
CA SER A 30 -9.02 0.60 -8.66
C SER A 30 -7.79 -0.22 -8.28
N LEU A 31 -7.80 -0.72 -7.06
CA LEU A 31 -6.84 -1.73 -6.58
C LEU A 31 -7.25 -3.16 -6.98
N SER A 32 -8.37 -3.32 -7.69
CA SER A 32 -8.98 -4.62 -8.01
C SER A 32 -8.02 -5.62 -8.68
N LYS A 33 -7.11 -5.13 -9.54
CA LYS A 33 -6.08 -5.95 -10.20
C LYS A 33 -5.09 -6.61 -9.22
N TYR A 34 -4.99 -6.10 -7.99
CA TYR A 34 -4.13 -6.66 -6.95
C TYR A 34 -4.84 -7.73 -6.09
N ARG A 35 -6.14 -7.99 -6.30
CA ARG A 35 -6.86 -9.10 -5.62
C ARG A 35 -6.25 -10.47 -5.93
N PHE A 36 -5.71 -10.60 -7.14
CA PHE A 36 -5.02 -11.78 -7.66
C PHE A 36 -3.71 -11.35 -8.31
N LEU A 37 -2.61 -11.46 -7.57
CA LEU A 37 -1.30 -11.14 -8.09
C LEU A 37 -0.91 -12.12 -9.20
N LEU A 38 -0.37 -11.60 -10.30
CA LEU A 38 -0.02 -12.41 -11.45
C LEU A 38 1.08 -13.43 -11.07
N PRO A 39 0.96 -14.71 -11.48
CA PRO A 39 1.92 -15.75 -11.09
C PRO A 39 3.37 -15.43 -11.48
N HIS A 40 3.57 -14.76 -12.61
CA HIS A 40 4.90 -14.37 -13.07
C HIS A 40 5.52 -13.26 -12.21
N GLU A 41 4.72 -12.34 -11.66
CA GLU A 41 5.20 -11.32 -10.72
C GLU A 41 5.59 -11.96 -9.39
N LEU A 42 4.76 -12.87 -8.87
CA LEU A 42 5.09 -13.65 -7.67
C LEU A 42 6.37 -14.47 -7.85
N LYS A 43 6.58 -15.05 -9.03
CA LYS A 43 7.80 -15.80 -9.35
C LYS A 43 9.03 -14.88 -9.41
N ALA A 44 8.90 -13.67 -9.95
CA ALA A 44 9.99 -12.69 -9.97
C ALA A 44 10.37 -12.24 -8.56
N VAL A 45 9.38 -11.89 -7.73
CA VAL A 45 9.60 -11.51 -6.32
C VAL A 45 10.23 -12.64 -5.53
N ARG A 46 9.77 -13.89 -5.75
CA ARG A 46 10.37 -15.07 -5.12
C ARG A 46 11.84 -15.23 -5.49
N ARG A 47 12.17 -15.16 -6.79
CA ARG A 47 13.55 -15.27 -7.28
C ARG A 47 14.46 -14.19 -6.69
N MET A 48 13.99 -12.96 -6.64
CA MET A 48 14.71 -11.85 -6.02
C MET A 48 14.99 -12.14 -4.54
N ARG A 49 13.96 -12.47 -3.76
CA ARG A 49 14.12 -12.77 -2.33
C ARG A 49 15.05 -13.97 -2.09
N ASP A 50 14.91 -15.03 -2.87
CA ASP A 50 15.73 -16.23 -2.71
C ASP A 50 17.20 -15.92 -3.04
N HIS A 51 17.47 -15.19 -4.14
CA HIS A 51 18.81 -14.70 -4.46
C HIS A 51 19.39 -13.80 -3.35
N PHE A 52 18.58 -12.88 -2.80
CA PHE A 52 18.99 -12.06 -1.66
C PHE A 52 19.41 -12.91 -0.46
N ASN A 53 18.63 -13.93 -0.11
CA ASN A 53 18.95 -14.81 1.02
C ASN A 53 20.29 -15.54 0.83
N ASP A 54 20.63 -15.90 -0.41
CA ASP A 54 21.89 -16.57 -0.76
C ASP A 54 23.10 -15.63 -0.62
N ILE A 55 22.96 -14.36 -1.00
CA ILE A 55 24.05 -13.38 -0.99
C ILE A 55 24.12 -12.52 0.28
N MET A 56 23.07 -12.53 1.10
CA MET A 56 22.96 -11.65 2.26
C MET A 56 24.02 -11.96 3.31
N ALA A 57 24.75 -10.92 3.70
CA ALA A 57 25.77 -10.99 4.74
C ALA A 57 25.21 -11.55 6.07
N PRO A 58 25.98 -12.38 6.81
CA PRO A 58 25.53 -12.93 8.08
C PRO A 58 25.10 -11.88 9.11
N SER A 59 25.75 -10.71 9.13
CA SER A 59 25.38 -9.58 10.00
C SER A 59 23.96 -9.07 9.74
N HIS A 60 23.50 -9.12 8.48
CA HIS A 60 22.17 -8.67 8.10
C HIS A 60 21.07 -9.67 8.51
N ARG A 61 21.42 -10.96 8.67
CA ARG A 61 20.51 -12.00 9.20
C ARG A 61 20.11 -11.76 10.65
N ASN A 62 20.99 -11.10 11.41
CA ASN A 62 20.79 -10.79 12.81
C ASN A 62 20.12 -9.43 13.04
N CYS A 63 19.75 -8.72 11.98
CA CYS A 63 18.94 -7.51 12.12
C CYS A 63 17.63 -7.90 12.78
N HIS A 64 17.35 -7.39 13.98
CA HIS A 64 16.06 -7.58 14.62
C HIS A 64 14.97 -7.03 13.67
N THR A 65 14.25 -7.93 12.98
CA THR A 65 13.28 -7.61 11.90
C THR A 65 11.95 -7.06 12.45
N THR A 66 12.02 -6.21 13.48
CA THR A 66 10.88 -5.62 14.17
C THR A 66 10.05 -4.68 13.28
N LEU A 67 10.61 -4.23 12.15
CA LEU A 67 10.01 -3.31 11.17
C LEU A 67 8.63 -3.79 10.72
N PHE A 68 8.55 -5.03 10.24
CA PHE A 68 7.31 -5.63 9.75
C PHE A 68 6.59 -6.45 10.83
N HIS A 69 7.18 -6.59 12.03
CA HIS A 69 6.58 -7.35 13.10
C HIS A 69 5.41 -6.60 13.74
N ARG A 70 4.21 -7.18 13.67
CA ARG A 70 3.00 -6.65 14.31
C ARG A 70 2.11 -7.79 14.82
N ARG A 71 1.40 -7.54 15.92
CA ARG A 71 0.47 -8.52 16.55
C ARG A 71 -0.91 -8.58 15.89
N TRP A 72 -1.14 -7.76 14.87
CA TRP A 72 -2.41 -7.63 14.16
C TRP A 72 -2.18 -7.77 12.66
N SER A 73 -3.18 -8.27 11.93
CA SER A 73 -3.15 -8.41 10.46
C SER A 73 -3.88 -7.26 9.78
N ALA A 74 -3.61 -7.02 8.49
CA ALA A 74 -4.32 -6.01 7.70
C ALA A 74 -5.84 -6.24 7.71
N ALA A 75 -6.32 -7.49 7.77
CA ALA A 75 -7.74 -7.82 7.88
C ALA A 75 -8.42 -7.15 9.10
N LYS A 76 -7.69 -6.91 10.19
CA LYS A 76 -8.21 -6.25 11.42
C LYS A 76 -8.21 -4.72 11.35
N LEU A 77 -7.80 -4.13 10.24
CA LEU A 77 -7.81 -2.68 10.00
C LEU A 77 -9.04 -2.27 9.18
N SER A 78 -9.46 -1.01 9.31
CA SER A 78 -10.43 -0.40 8.40
C SER A 78 -9.83 -0.28 6.99
N MET A 79 -10.66 -0.12 5.97
CA MET A 79 -10.17 0.01 4.58
C MET A 79 -9.13 1.14 4.43
N PRO A 80 -9.36 2.37 4.92
CA PRO A 80 -8.36 3.44 4.81
C PRO A 80 -7.06 3.12 5.56
N ASP A 81 -7.14 2.52 6.74
CA ASP A 81 -5.95 2.08 7.49
C ASP A 81 -5.15 1.00 6.74
N ARG A 82 -5.81 0.07 6.04
CA ARG A 82 -5.13 -0.96 5.23
C ARG A 82 -4.35 -0.31 4.10
N VAL A 83 -4.95 0.65 3.41
CA VAL A 83 -4.31 1.38 2.32
C VAL A 83 -3.09 2.15 2.84
N THR A 84 -3.22 2.85 3.97
CA THR A 84 -2.09 3.56 4.61
C THR A 84 -0.97 2.60 5.06
N LEU A 85 -1.31 1.44 5.63
CA LEU A 85 -0.31 0.43 5.98
C LEU A 85 0.50 -0.02 4.76
N VAL A 86 -0.20 -0.45 3.71
CA VAL A 86 0.45 -1.01 2.51
C VAL A 86 1.27 0.05 1.80
N GLU A 87 0.83 1.32 1.80
CA GLU A 87 1.62 2.41 1.24
C GLU A 87 2.96 2.58 1.96
N ALA A 88 2.98 2.58 3.29
CA ALA A 88 4.21 2.69 4.08
C ALA A 88 5.14 1.46 3.93
N GLU A 89 4.55 0.26 3.81
CA GLU A 89 5.31 -0.97 3.55
C GLU A 89 5.95 -0.96 2.16
N LEU A 90 5.19 -0.55 1.14
CA LEU A 90 5.70 -0.44 -0.22
C LEU A 90 6.73 0.68 -0.35
N ASP A 91 6.55 1.81 0.34
CA ASP A 91 7.53 2.90 0.35
C ASP A 91 8.90 2.38 0.79
N LEU A 92 8.97 1.75 1.97
CA LEU A 92 10.20 1.13 2.46
C LEU A 92 10.75 0.10 1.46
N ALA A 93 9.91 -0.80 0.95
CA ALA A 93 10.34 -1.83 0.02
C ALA A 93 10.89 -1.24 -1.29
N THR A 94 10.23 -0.25 -1.88
CA THR A 94 10.71 0.37 -3.12
C THR A 94 12.00 1.15 -2.89
N THR A 95 12.13 1.89 -1.78
CA THR A 95 13.33 2.67 -1.49
C THR A 95 14.58 1.79 -1.36
N VAL A 96 14.49 0.66 -0.66
CA VAL A 96 15.66 -0.23 -0.52
C VAL A 96 15.98 -0.99 -1.80
N LEU A 97 14.99 -1.22 -2.67
CA LEU A 97 15.18 -1.87 -3.96
C LEU A 97 15.71 -0.91 -5.03
N GLU A 98 15.47 0.40 -4.92
CA GLU A 98 16.03 1.41 -5.82
C GLU A 98 17.55 1.56 -5.67
N LEU A 99 18.05 1.41 -4.45
CA LEU A 99 19.47 1.55 -4.10
C LEU A 99 19.93 0.35 -3.27
N PRO A 100 20.02 -0.85 -3.89
CA PRO A 100 20.38 -2.06 -3.16
C PRO A 100 21.83 -2.01 -2.66
N THR A 101 22.09 -2.60 -1.50
CA THR A 101 23.44 -2.55 -0.90
C THR A 101 24.40 -3.55 -1.55
N ALA A 102 23.87 -4.61 -2.18
CA ALA A 102 24.66 -5.63 -2.86
C ALA A 102 24.60 -5.46 -4.39
N PRO A 103 25.72 -5.18 -5.08
CA PRO A 103 25.74 -4.99 -6.53
C PRO A 103 25.21 -6.19 -7.33
N SER A 104 25.44 -7.42 -6.84
CA SER A 104 24.94 -8.65 -7.47
C SER A 104 23.41 -8.77 -7.47
N PHE A 105 22.73 -8.03 -6.60
CA PHE A 105 21.27 -8.00 -6.50
C PHE A 105 20.61 -7.22 -7.67
N THR A 106 21.41 -6.44 -8.41
CA THR A 106 20.95 -5.60 -9.52
C THR A 106 20.18 -6.40 -10.59
N GLU A 107 20.60 -7.63 -10.89
CA GLU A 107 20.00 -8.43 -11.96
C GLU A 107 18.57 -8.90 -11.66
N THR A 108 18.23 -9.15 -10.38
CA THR A 108 16.95 -9.78 -10.01
C THR A 108 15.89 -8.80 -9.50
N HIS A 109 16.28 -7.60 -9.05
CA HIS A 109 15.36 -6.66 -8.40
C HIS A 109 14.54 -5.82 -9.38
N HIS A 110 15.00 -5.58 -10.61
CA HIS A 110 14.37 -4.60 -11.52
C HIS A 110 12.88 -4.86 -11.79
N ARG A 111 12.51 -6.10 -12.08
CA ARG A 111 11.10 -6.45 -12.34
C ARG A 111 10.24 -6.34 -11.06
N PRO A 112 10.63 -6.95 -9.92
CA PRO A 112 9.96 -6.71 -8.64
C PRO A 112 9.82 -5.22 -8.28
N LEU A 113 10.88 -4.42 -8.44
CA LEU A 113 10.86 -2.98 -8.17
C LEU A 113 9.80 -2.30 -9.04
N ALA A 114 9.81 -2.51 -10.37
CA ALA A 114 8.83 -1.92 -11.27
C ALA A 114 7.39 -2.27 -10.87
N PHE A 115 7.14 -3.52 -10.50
CA PHE A 115 5.83 -3.97 -10.02
C PHE A 115 5.41 -3.29 -8.71
N LEU A 116 6.30 -3.23 -7.71
CA LEU A 116 6.02 -2.63 -6.41
C LEU A 116 5.85 -1.11 -6.50
N THR A 117 6.67 -0.42 -7.30
CA THR A 117 6.53 1.01 -7.59
C THR A 117 5.20 1.32 -8.26
N GLN A 118 4.74 0.47 -9.18
CA GLN A 118 3.42 0.65 -9.79
C GLN A 118 2.29 0.46 -8.76
N ALA A 119 2.40 -0.52 -7.88
CA ALA A 119 1.45 -0.72 -6.79
C ALA A 119 1.39 0.49 -5.84
N GLN A 120 2.55 1.04 -5.48
CA GLN A 120 2.64 2.23 -4.63
C GLN A 120 1.97 3.45 -5.29
N LYS A 121 2.20 3.67 -6.59
CA LYS A 121 1.56 4.75 -7.36
C LYS A 121 0.03 4.63 -7.38
N ASP A 122 -0.47 3.42 -7.58
CA ASP A 122 -1.91 3.17 -7.61
C ASP A 122 -2.54 3.38 -6.21
N LEU A 123 -1.86 2.97 -5.14
CA LEU A 123 -2.29 3.21 -3.76
C LEU A 123 -2.33 4.71 -3.41
N LYS A 124 -1.29 5.47 -3.78
CA LYS A 124 -1.25 6.92 -3.56
C LYS A 124 -2.42 7.63 -4.24
N ARG A 125 -2.77 7.22 -5.46
CA ARG A 125 -3.97 7.73 -6.16
C ARG A 125 -5.25 7.41 -5.40
N CYS A 126 -5.36 6.20 -4.86
CA CYS A 126 -6.50 5.77 -4.07
C CYS A 126 -6.67 6.55 -2.76
N MET A 127 -5.58 6.79 -2.03
CA MET A 127 -5.61 7.58 -0.80
C MET A 127 -6.10 9.01 -1.05
N ALA A 128 -5.64 9.63 -2.13
CA ALA A 128 -6.04 10.99 -2.50
C ALA A 128 -7.54 11.07 -2.88
N ALA A 129 -8.09 10.01 -3.48
CA ALA A 129 -9.48 9.95 -3.92
C ALA A 129 -10.46 9.62 -2.79
N GLU A 130 -10.16 8.62 -1.96
CA GLU A 130 -11.14 8.02 -1.06
C GLU A 130 -11.14 8.65 0.35
N ALA A 131 -9.99 9.14 0.85
CA ALA A 131 -9.92 9.60 2.23
C ALA A 131 -8.78 10.61 2.51
N PRO A 132 -8.81 11.81 1.91
CA PRO A 132 -7.73 12.79 2.02
C PRO A 132 -7.48 13.33 3.45
N SER A 133 -8.43 13.15 4.38
CA SER A 133 -8.30 13.57 5.78
C SER A 133 -8.35 12.41 6.78
N HIS A 134 -8.14 11.17 6.32
CA HIS A 134 -8.15 10.00 7.19
C HIS A 134 -7.06 10.10 8.26
N GLN A 135 -7.43 9.80 9.50
CA GLN A 135 -6.50 9.70 10.62
C GLN A 135 -6.25 8.23 10.94
N PRO A 136 -4.99 7.75 10.88
CA PRO A 136 -4.68 6.36 11.21
C PRO A 136 -5.16 5.99 12.61
N SER A 137 -5.71 4.78 12.75
CA SER A 137 -6.04 4.24 14.08
C SER A 137 -4.82 4.21 15.00
N GLY A 138 -5.04 4.22 16.32
CA GLY A 138 -3.94 4.29 17.30
C GLY A 138 -2.88 3.18 17.11
N LYS A 139 -3.31 1.96 16.80
CA LYS A 139 -2.41 0.82 16.52
C LYS A 139 -1.57 1.04 15.25
N LEU A 140 -2.15 1.58 14.19
CA LEU A 140 -1.44 1.84 12.93
C LEU A 140 -0.48 3.02 13.11
N ARG A 141 -0.94 4.09 13.75
CA ARG A 141 -0.12 5.26 14.10
C ARG A 141 1.12 4.87 14.89
N HIS A 142 0.96 4.05 15.93
CA HIS A 142 2.08 3.55 16.72
C HIS A 142 3.06 2.72 15.89
N TRP A 143 2.55 1.85 15.00
CA TRP A 143 3.40 1.08 14.10
C TRP A 143 4.17 1.98 13.11
N LEU A 144 3.51 2.98 12.52
CA LEU A 144 4.12 3.95 11.60
C LEU A 144 5.22 4.78 12.30
N GLN A 145 4.97 5.23 13.53
CA GLN A 145 5.97 5.94 14.31
C GLN A 145 7.22 5.07 14.52
N ARG A 146 7.03 3.81 14.93
CA ARG A 146 8.14 2.87 15.13
C ARG A 146 8.86 2.54 13.81
N LEU A 147 8.14 2.45 12.70
CA LEU A 147 8.73 2.27 11.37
C LEU A 147 9.69 3.44 11.04
N GLU A 148 9.26 4.67 11.29
CA GLU A 148 10.09 5.87 11.05
C GLU A 148 11.29 5.97 12.01
N GLU A 149 11.13 5.56 13.27
CA GLU A 149 12.23 5.45 14.23
C GLU A 149 13.26 4.39 13.80
N ASP A 150 12.79 3.22 13.35
CA ASP A 150 13.65 2.15 12.83
C ASP A 150 14.36 2.58 11.54
N LYS A 151 13.69 3.30 10.62
CA LYS A 151 14.30 3.85 9.39
C LYS A 151 15.46 4.80 9.69
N LYS A 152 15.42 5.54 10.81
CA LYS A 152 16.47 6.48 11.23
C LYS A 152 17.64 5.80 11.95
N THR A 153 17.37 4.71 12.65
CA THR A 153 18.35 4.08 13.56
C THR A 153 19.03 2.85 12.98
N LYS A 154 18.40 2.16 12.03
CA LYS A 154 18.94 0.96 11.39
C LYS A 154 19.82 1.29 10.21
N THR A 155 20.81 0.42 9.96
CA THR A 155 21.68 0.52 8.78
C THR A 155 20.90 0.21 7.50
N ALA A 156 21.39 0.70 6.35
CA ALA A 156 20.80 0.42 5.04
C ALA A 156 20.65 -1.09 4.79
N GLY A 157 21.68 -1.89 5.11
CA GLY A 157 21.64 -3.35 4.97
C GLY A 157 20.57 -4.01 5.84
N CYS A 158 20.31 -3.51 7.05
CA CYS A 158 19.23 -4.02 7.90
C CYS A 158 17.83 -3.66 7.38
N LEU A 159 17.67 -2.46 6.81
CA LEU A 159 16.41 -2.03 6.19
C LEU A 159 16.12 -2.88 4.95
N GLU A 160 17.13 -3.05 4.08
CA GLU A 160 17.06 -3.89 2.89
C GLU A 160 16.70 -5.34 3.25
N ALA A 161 17.42 -5.94 4.21
CA ALA A 161 17.14 -7.29 4.66
C ALA A 161 15.72 -7.44 5.21
N SER A 162 15.28 -6.52 6.07
CA SER A 162 13.95 -6.59 6.66
C SER A 162 12.85 -6.48 5.60
N ALA A 163 12.99 -5.58 4.63
CA ALA A 163 12.00 -5.42 3.57
C ALA A 163 11.94 -6.62 2.62
N ILE A 164 13.10 -7.16 2.22
CA ILE A 164 13.15 -8.29 1.28
C ILE A 164 12.67 -9.58 1.95
N ILE A 165 13.09 -9.87 3.18
CA ILE A 165 12.64 -11.05 3.94
C ILE A 165 11.12 -11.05 4.10
N HIS A 166 10.54 -9.87 4.40
CA HIS A 166 9.10 -9.71 4.63
C HIS A 166 8.30 -9.33 3.38
N ILE A 167 8.89 -9.38 2.18
CA ILE A 167 8.22 -8.89 0.96
C ILE A 167 6.89 -9.59 0.67
N PHE A 168 6.76 -10.88 1.01
CA PHE A 168 5.50 -11.61 0.82
C PHE A 168 4.40 -11.18 1.79
N GLN A 169 4.76 -10.70 2.99
CA GLN A 169 3.81 -10.08 3.91
C GLN A 169 3.22 -8.82 3.25
N VAL A 170 4.06 -7.94 2.70
CA VAL A 170 3.63 -6.75 1.94
C VAL A 170 2.69 -7.12 0.80
N LEU A 171 2.97 -8.21 0.06
CA LEU A 171 2.10 -8.69 -1.01
C LEU A 171 0.77 -9.29 -0.51
N ASP A 172 0.74 -9.88 0.67
CA ASP A 172 -0.48 -10.34 1.33
C ASP A 172 -1.33 -9.14 1.79
N ASP A 173 -0.71 -8.12 2.38
CA ASP A 173 -1.39 -6.90 2.81
C ASP A 173 -1.92 -6.10 1.61
N LEU A 174 -1.18 -6.03 0.50
CA LEU A 174 -1.63 -5.45 -0.76
C LEU A 174 -2.88 -6.17 -1.30
N ARG A 175 -2.87 -7.51 -1.30
CA ARG A 175 -4.04 -8.32 -1.65
C ARG A 175 -5.22 -8.04 -0.72
N CYS A 176 -4.96 -7.90 0.57
CA CYS A 176 -5.97 -7.57 1.57
C CYS A 176 -6.61 -6.20 1.30
N ALA A 177 -5.81 -5.15 1.06
CA ALA A 177 -6.30 -3.83 0.72
C ALA A 177 -7.16 -3.86 -0.56
N ALA A 178 -6.71 -4.61 -1.58
CA ALA A 178 -7.42 -4.77 -2.85
C ALA A 178 -8.75 -5.51 -2.75
N ARG A 179 -8.90 -6.39 -1.75
CA ARG A 179 -10.13 -7.17 -1.52
C ARG A 179 -11.21 -6.38 -0.76
N ARG A 180 -10.90 -5.17 -0.26
CA ARG A 180 -11.81 -4.33 0.53
C ARG A 180 -12.48 -5.19 1.63
N GLU A 181 -13.80 -5.29 1.64
CA GLU A 181 -14.57 -6.03 2.66
C GLU A 181 -14.27 -7.54 2.70
N GLN A 182 -13.74 -8.12 1.62
CA GLN A 182 -13.47 -9.56 1.51
C GLN A 182 -12.11 -9.97 2.09
N CYS A 183 -11.34 -9.04 2.67
CA CYS A 183 -10.14 -9.41 3.39
C CYS A 183 -10.50 -9.96 4.78
N THR A 184 -10.13 -11.22 5.00
CA THR A 184 -10.36 -11.99 6.23
C THR A 184 -9.04 -12.40 6.87
#